data_AF-A0A2R3QA42-F1
#
_entry.id   AF-A0A2R3QA42-F1
#
_cell.length_a   1.000
_cell.length_b   1.000
_cell.length_c   1.000
_cell.angle_alpha   90.00
_cell.angle_beta   90.00
_cell.angle_gamma   90.00
#
_symmetry.space_group_name_H-M   'P 1'
#
loop_
_entity.id
_entity.type
_entity.pdbx_description
1 polymer ?
#
loop_
_entity_poly.entity_id
_entity_poly.type
_entity_poly.pdbx_seq_one_letter_code
_entity_poly.pdbx_strand_id
1 'polypeptide(L)'
;MRQGADCGTTRLSGAQENVLRAYVSYYGRPADYEGLVWWADRLEHEGGKLDSIIDAFGKSPEFTERYGKLTPAQLITGLFQQLFGRSPDPAGLDYYTKLLTSGQRSLQNIALDVMGGALNEDAQVLNQRLAAARRFTSGAAAPGVDSAHFDAEAMVAVLAGVDAKPASTQQACRAFGAMLATVGGTQSSGTVLAAHSTFAGNTAGTNGGAIAAAQPGAAVTAAGSVFSANVANDGGAVALNDRASLTARSRTSWTTMPAASTWGVAAPSSATTARSI
;
A
#
# COMPACT_ATOMS: atom_id res chain seq x y z
N MET A 1 -3.05 15.68 -22.51
CA MET A 1 -3.11 16.34 -21.20
C MET A 1 -2.80 15.28 -20.14
N ARG A 2 -1.63 15.33 -19.51
CA ARG A 2 -1.28 14.48 -18.35
C ARG A 2 -1.05 15.44 -17.18
N GLN A 3 -2.03 15.57 -16.31
CA GLN A 3 -1.84 16.14 -14.98
C GLN A 3 -2.66 15.30 -13.99
N GLY A 4 -2.21 14.06 -13.79
CA GLY A 4 -2.48 13.36 -12.53
C GLY A 4 -1.45 13.83 -11.50
N ALA A 5 -1.75 13.71 -10.21
CA ALA A 5 -0.77 14.01 -9.17
C ALA A 5 0.51 13.17 -9.41
N ASP A 6 1.67 13.83 -9.55
CA ASP A 6 2.93 13.12 -9.75
C ASP A 6 3.34 12.44 -8.45
N CYS A 7 3.29 11.11 -8.44
CA CYS A 7 3.68 10.30 -7.30
C CYS A 7 5.17 9.94 -7.28
N GLY A 8 5.99 10.49 -8.19
CA GLY A 8 7.42 10.22 -8.28
C GLY A 8 7.71 8.77 -8.66
N THR A 9 7.18 8.32 -9.80
CA THR A 9 7.19 6.90 -10.21
C THR A 9 8.03 6.64 -11.45
N THR A 10 8.65 5.46 -11.53
CA THR A 10 9.24 4.96 -12.79
C THR A 10 8.14 4.72 -13.83
N ARG A 11 8.42 5.06 -15.09
CA ARG A 11 7.47 4.91 -16.20
C ARG A 11 7.32 3.43 -16.58
N LEU A 12 6.08 2.95 -16.62
CA LEU A 12 5.71 1.64 -17.16
C LEU A 12 5.68 1.65 -18.70
N SER A 13 5.91 0.49 -19.32
CA SER A 13 5.70 0.29 -20.76
C SER A 13 4.22 0.44 -21.15
N GLY A 14 3.92 0.53 -22.45
CA GLY A 14 2.53 0.58 -22.92
C GLY A 14 1.73 -0.66 -22.54
N ALA A 15 2.32 -1.85 -22.68
CA ALA A 15 1.69 -3.10 -22.28
C ALA A 15 1.50 -3.19 -20.77
N GLN A 16 2.51 -2.82 -19.98
CA GLN A 16 2.40 -2.75 -18.52
C GLN A 16 1.31 -1.78 -18.08
N GLU A 17 1.19 -0.60 -18.70
CA GLU A 17 0.13 0.34 -18.38
C GLU A 17 -1.26 -0.24 -18.65
N ASN A 18 -1.42 -0.97 -19.75
CA ASN A 18 -2.66 -1.66 -20.09
C ASN A 18 -3.01 -2.76 -19.07
N VAL A 19 -2.03 -3.56 -18.64
CA VAL A 19 -2.23 -4.56 -17.58
C VAL A 19 -2.58 -3.91 -16.25
N LEU A 20 -1.88 -2.84 -15.86
CA LEU A 20 -2.19 -2.09 -14.63
C LEU A 20 -3.63 -1.59 -14.63
N ARG A 21 -4.11 -1.09 -15.77
CA ARG A 21 -5.50 -0.69 -15.97
C ARG A 21 -6.48 -1.85 -15.76
N ALA A 22 -6.15 -3.05 -16.22
CA ALA A 22 -6.94 -4.25 -15.97
C ALA A 22 -7.03 -4.56 -14.46
N TYR A 23 -5.89 -4.57 -13.76
CA TYR A 23 -5.82 -4.83 -12.32
C TYR A 23 -6.63 -3.84 -11.50
N VAL A 24 -6.45 -2.54 -11.75
CA VAL A 24 -7.19 -1.49 -11.03
C VAL A 24 -8.69 -1.58 -11.30
N SER A 25 -9.08 -1.84 -12.55
CA SER A 25 -10.49 -1.91 -12.90
C SER A 25 -11.19 -3.12 -12.32
N TYR A 26 -10.52 -4.27 -12.35
CA TYR A 26 -11.13 -5.54 -12.05
C TYR A 26 -10.95 -5.97 -10.59
N TYR A 27 -9.76 -5.81 -10.03
CA TYR A 27 -9.45 -6.18 -8.65
C TYR A 27 -9.48 -5.01 -7.66
N GLY A 28 -9.44 -3.77 -8.16
CA GLY A 28 -9.46 -2.58 -7.32
C GLY A 28 -8.16 -2.35 -6.57
N ARG A 29 -7.08 -3.02 -6.98
CA ARG A 29 -5.75 -2.94 -6.38
C ARG A 29 -4.68 -2.69 -7.45
N PRO A 30 -3.49 -2.22 -7.06
CA PRO A 30 -2.33 -2.22 -7.94
C PRO A 30 -1.98 -3.63 -8.41
N ALA A 31 -1.27 -3.72 -9.53
CA ALA A 31 -0.69 -5.00 -9.95
C ALA A 31 0.54 -5.32 -9.08
N ASP A 32 0.69 -6.60 -8.74
CA ASP A 32 1.96 -7.15 -8.30
C ASP A 32 2.98 -7.02 -9.44
N TYR A 33 4.26 -6.81 -9.11
CA TYR A 33 5.25 -6.46 -10.15
C TYR A 33 5.56 -7.65 -11.07
N GLU A 34 5.68 -8.85 -10.52
CA GLU A 34 5.97 -10.05 -11.31
C GLU A 34 4.81 -10.40 -12.26
N GLY A 35 3.58 -10.40 -11.75
CA GLY A 35 2.38 -10.59 -12.55
C GLY A 35 2.21 -9.51 -13.61
N LEU A 36 2.49 -8.24 -13.28
CA LEU A 36 2.48 -7.17 -14.28
C LEU A 36 3.43 -7.48 -15.45
N VAL A 37 4.67 -7.88 -15.15
CA VAL A 37 5.67 -8.22 -16.17
C VAL A 37 5.20 -9.40 -17.00
N TRP A 38 4.71 -10.46 -16.37
CA TRP A 38 4.26 -11.67 -17.06
C TRP A 38 3.05 -11.40 -17.98
N TRP A 39 2.04 -10.70 -17.48
CA TRP A 39 0.87 -10.34 -18.27
C TRP A 39 1.20 -9.35 -19.38
N ALA A 40 2.16 -8.44 -19.17
CA ALA A 40 2.59 -7.50 -20.20
C ALA A 40 3.30 -8.21 -21.36
N ASP A 41 4.20 -9.16 -21.06
CA ASP A 41 4.86 -10.00 -22.06
C ASP A 41 3.85 -10.82 -22.86
N ARG A 42 2.89 -11.45 -22.16
CA ARG A 42 1.79 -12.16 -22.80
C ARG A 42 0.95 -11.26 -23.70
N LEU A 43 0.60 -10.07 -23.22
CA LEU A 43 -0.20 -9.10 -23.96
C LEU A 43 0.52 -8.64 -25.24
N GLU A 44 1.84 -8.44 -25.18
CA GLU A 44 2.65 -8.12 -26.36
C GLU A 44 2.64 -9.26 -27.39
N HIS A 45 2.79 -10.51 -26.95
CA HIS A 45 2.68 -11.69 -27.82
C HIS A 45 1.27 -11.86 -28.44
N GLU A 46 0.22 -11.42 -27.74
CA GLU A 46 -1.17 -11.47 -28.22
C GLU A 46 -1.60 -10.20 -29.00
N GLY A 47 -0.64 -9.33 -29.35
CA GLY A 47 -0.87 -8.16 -30.21
C GLY A 47 -1.48 -6.95 -29.50
N GLY A 48 -1.33 -6.86 -28.17
CA GLY A 48 -1.69 -5.70 -27.37
C GLY A 48 -3.16 -5.62 -26.95
N LYS A 49 -3.96 -6.67 -27.17
CA LYS A 49 -5.41 -6.66 -26.95
C LYS A 49 -5.76 -7.11 -25.54
N LEU A 50 -6.25 -6.20 -24.70
CA LEU A 50 -6.57 -6.54 -23.30
C LEU A 50 -7.59 -7.68 -23.17
N ASP A 51 -8.52 -7.78 -24.13
CA ASP A 51 -9.52 -8.85 -24.20
C ASP A 51 -8.91 -10.25 -24.24
N SER A 52 -7.68 -10.41 -24.75
CA SER A 52 -7.04 -11.73 -24.85
C SER A 52 -6.55 -12.26 -23.49
N ILE A 53 -6.31 -11.38 -22.51
CA ILE A 53 -5.86 -11.74 -21.17
C ILE A 53 -6.96 -11.64 -20.11
N ILE A 54 -8.05 -10.89 -20.39
CA ILE A 54 -9.02 -10.51 -19.36
C ILE A 54 -9.87 -11.70 -18.87
N ASP A 55 -10.12 -12.70 -19.71
CA ASP A 55 -10.85 -13.91 -19.32
C ASP A 55 -10.13 -14.69 -18.23
N ALA A 56 -8.80 -14.63 -18.19
CA ALA A 56 -8.01 -15.30 -17.17
C ALA A 56 -8.15 -14.63 -15.79
N PHE A 57 -8.38 -13.31 -15.75
CA PHE A 57 -8.60 -12.57 -14.50
C PHE A 57 -9.88 -13.05 -13.81
N GLY A 58 -10.88 -13.41 -14.61
CA GLY A 58 -12.16 -13.94 -14.15
C GLY A 58 -12.17 -15.33 -13.57
N LYS A 59 -11.10 -16.09 -13.75
CA LYS A 59 -10.98 -17.48 -13.29
C LYS A 59 -10.11 -17.61 -12.04
N SER A 60 -9.77 -16.49 -11.40
CA SER A 60 -8.93 -16.48 -10.20
C SER A 60 -9.70 -16.94 -8.95
N PRO A 61 -9.03 -17.62 -7.98
CA PRO A 61 -9.62 -17.92 -6.68
C PRO A 61 -10.13 -16.67 -5.96
N GLU A 62 -9.37 -15.57 -6.03
CA GLU A 62 -9.72 -14.26 -5.49
C GLU A 62 -11.06 -13.74 -6.03
N PHE A 63 -11.33 -13.94 -7.33
CA PHE A 63 -12.62 -13.58 -7.90
C PHE A 63 -13.77 -14.39 -7.28
N THR A 64 -13.59 -15.70 -7.16
CA THR A 64 -14.64 -16.59 -6.64
C THR A 64 -14.99 -16.26 -5.20
N GLU A 65 -13.98 -16.02 -4.36
CA GLU A 65 -14.16 -15.68 -2.95
C GLU A 65 -14.90 -14.35 -2.76
N ARG A 66 -14.53 -13.34 -3.55
CA ARG A 66 -15.03 -11.97 -3.37
C ARG A 66 -16.36 -11.70 -4.07
N TYR A 67 -16.60 -12.37 -5.19
CA TYR A 67 -17.70 -12.03 -6.10
C TYR A 67 -18.66 -13.20 -6.38
N GLY A 68 -18.27 -14.45 -6.09
CA GLY A 68 -19.02 -15.64 -6.47
C GLY A 68 -20.42 -15.79 -5.85
N LYS A 69 -20.73 -15.02 -4.80
CA LYS A 69 -22.04 -15.05 -4.10
C LYS A 69 -22.93 -13.84 -4.40
N LEU A 70 -22.43 -12.85 -5.15
CA LEU A 70 -23.15 -11.61 -5.40
C LEU A 70 -24.09 -11.73 -6.60
N THR A 71 -25.22 -11.03 -6.55
CA THR A 71 -26.12 -10.92 -7.69
C THR A 71 -25.48 -10.09 -8.80
N PRO A 72 -25.90 -10.26 -10.07
CA PRO A 72 -25.41 -9.42 -11.17
C PRO A 72 -25.49 -7.92 -10.87
N ALA A 73 -26.59 -7.43 -10.29
CA ALA A 73 -26.73 -6.02 -9.92
C ALA A 73 -25.74 -5.59 -8.82
N GLN A 74 -25.46 -6.45 -7.83
CA GLN A 74 -24.44 -6.19 -6.81
C GLN A 74 -23.03 -6.16 -7.40
N LEU A 75 -22.73 -7.05 -8.36
CA LEU A 75 -21.46 -7.08 -9.07
C LEU A 75 -21.23 -5.79 -9.85
N ILE A 76 -22.22 -5.34 -10.64
CA ILE A 76 -22.12 -4.08 -11.39
C ILE A 76 -21.99 -2.88 -10.44
N THR A 77 -22.74 -2.86 -9.35
CA THR A 77 -22.65 -1.77 -8.36
C THR A 77 -21.25 -1.74 -7.71
N GLY A 78 -20.71 -2.89 -7.31
CA GLY A 78 -19.37 -3.00 -6.74
C GLY A 78 -18.29 -2.55 -7.71
N LEU A 79 -18.44 -2.89 -8.99
CA LEU A 79 -17.52 -2.49 -10.06
C LEU A 79 -17.45 -0.96 -10.22
N PHE A 80 -18.59 -0.26 -10.23
CA PHE A 80 -18.63 1.20 -10.29
C PHE A 80 -18.06 1.85 -9.03
N GLN A 81 -18.32 1.29 -7.84
CA GLN A 81 -17.73 1.77 -6.60
C GLN A 81 -16.19 1.62 -6.62
N GLN A 82 -15.72 0.48 -7.13
CA GLN A 82 -14.29 0.20 -7.26
C GLN A 82 -13.58 1.02 -8.33
N LEU A 83 -14.27 1.41 -9.40
CA LEU A 83 -13.68 2.25 -10.45
C LEU A 83 -13.76 3.73 -10.12
N PHE A 84 -14.92 4.20 -9.63
CA PHE A 84 -15.27 5.61 -9.57
C PHE A 84 -15.70 6.09 -8.19
N GLY A 85 -15.89 5.20 -7.21
CA GLY A 85 -16.34 5.58 -5.86
C GLY A 85 -17.80 6.02 -5.81
N ARG A 86 -18.62 5.60 -6.78
CA ARG A 86 -20.05 5.89 -6.86
C ARG A 86 -20.83 4.70 -7.38
N SER A 87 -22.14 4.74 -7.21
CA SER A 87 -23.04 3.77 -7.85
C SER A 87 -23.25 4.10 -9.34
N PRO A 88 -23.56 3.09 -10.19
CA PRO A 88 -24.01 3.35 -11.55
C PRO A 88 -25.34 4.11 -11.54
N ASP A 89 -25.62 4.85 -12.62
CA ASP A 89 -26.97 5.35 -12.84
C ASP A 89 -27.94 4.17 -13.12
N PRO A 90 -29.26 4.36 -12.93
CA PRO A 90 -30.22 3.28 -13.11
C PRO A 90 -30.22 2.63 -14.50
N ALA A 91 -29.97 3.42 -15.57
CA ALA A 91 -29.97 2.89 -16.93
C ALA A 91 -28.70 2.09 -17.22
N GLY A 92 -27.54 2.58 -16.77
CA GLY A 92 -26.28 1.85 -16.83
C GLY A 92 -26.32 0.53 -16.03
N LEU A 93 -26.90 0.56 -14.82
CA LEU A 93 -27.07 -0.64 -13.99
C LEU A 93 -27.92 -1.69 -14.70
N ASP A 94 -29.08 -1.30 -15.24
CA ASP A 94 -29.98 -2.20 -15.96
C ASP A 94 -29.31 -2.79 -17.21
N TYR A 95 -28.62 -1.95 -18.00
CA TYR A 95 -27.91 -2.36 -19.20
C TYR A 95 -26.85 -3.44 -18.91
N TYR A 96 -25.91 -3.16 -18.01
CA TYR A 96 -24.83 -4.10 -17.69
C TYR A 96 -25.33 -5.34 -16.96
N THR A 97 -26.36 -5.21 -16.13
CA THR A 97 -27.00 -6.37 -15.46
C THR A 97 -27.60 -7.33 -16.49
N LYS A 98 -28.28 -6.83 -17.52
CA LYS A 98 -28.83 -7.66 -18.61
C LYS A 98 -27.74 -8.37 -19.41
N LEU A 99 -26.66 -7.66 -19.74
CA LEU A 99 -25.52 -8.26 -20.46
C LEU A 99 -24.85 -9.36 -19.64
N LEU A 100 -24.66 -9.13 -18.33
CA LEU A 100 -24.05 -10.11 -17.43
C LEU A 100 -24.96 -11.32 -17.22
N THR A 101 -26.25 -11.10 -16.99
CA THR A 101 -27.23 -12.17 -16.73
C THR A 101 -27.45 -13.06 -17.96
N SER A 102 -27.42 -12.48 -19.16
CA SER A 102 -27.56 -13.23 -20.42
C SER A 102 -26.28 -13.92 -20.87
N GLY A 103 -25.14 -13.67 -20.21
CA GLY A 103 -23.83 -14.19 -20.61
C GLY A 103 -23.25 -13.54 -21.87
N GLN A 104 -23.89 -12.49 -22.41
CA GLN A 104 -23.39 -11.76 -23.58
C GLN A 104 -22.08 -11.02 -23.29
N ARG A 105 -21.88 -10.61 -22.03
CA ARG A 105 -20.61 -10.07 -21.54
C ARG A 105 -20.28 -10.67 -20.19
N SER A 106 -19.00 -10.97 -20.00
CA SER A 106 -18.44 -11.32 -18.71
C SER A 106 -18.29 -10.05 -17.84
N LEU A 107 -18.20 -10.20 -16.51
CA LEU A 107 -17.96 -9.05 -15.62
C LEU A 107 -16.64 -8.33 -15.96
N GLN A 108 -15.67 -9.10 -16.42
CA GLN A 108 -14.33 -8.69 -16.82
C GLN A 108 -14.40 -7.75 -18.02
N ASN A 109 -15.11 -8.14 -19.08
CA ASN A 109 -15.31 -7.26 -20.23
C ASN A 109 -16.14 -6.03 -19.86
N ILE A 110 -17.13 -6.17 -18.97
CA ILE A 110 -17.90 -5.02 -18.48
C ILE A 110 -16.98 -4.02 -17.75
N ALA A 111 -16.02 -4.48 -16.95
CA ALA A 111 -15.04 -3.60 -16.30
C ALA A 111 -14.22 -2.80 -17.32
N LEU A 112 -13.85 -3.42 -18.45
CA LEU A 112 -13.14 -2.75 -19.53
C LEU A 112 -14.02 -1.76 -20.29
N ASP A 113 -15.26 -2.13 -20.59
CA ASP A 113 -16.23 -1.26 -21.25
C ASP A 113 -16.48 0.00 -20.38
N VAL A 114 -16.71 -0.19 -19.07
CA VAL A 114 -16.96 0.91 -18.11
C VAL A 114 -15.72 1.77 -17.94
N MET A 115 -14.53 1.17 -17.78
CA MET A 115 -13.27 1.92 -17.71
C MET A 115 -13.02 2.72 -18.99
N GLY A 116 -13.25 2.12 -20.16
CA GLY A 116 -13.06 2.76 -21.48
C GLY A 116 -14.06 3.90 -21.74
N GLY A 117 -15.25 3.82 -21.15
CA GLY A 117 -16.29 4.84 -21.22
C GLY A 117 -16.21 5.92 -20.13
N ALA A 118 -15.18 5.91 -19.27
CA ALA A 118 -15.05 6.89 -18.20
C ALA A 118 -14.88 8.32 -18.75
N LEU A 119 -15.72 9.24 -18.28
CA LEU A 119 -15.71 10.65 -18.69
C LEU A 119 -15.77 11.56 -17.46
N ASN A 120 -15.41 12.84 -17.62
CA ASN A 120 -15.52 13.86 -16.58
C ASN A 120 -14.88 13.43 -15.25
N GLU A 121 -15.62 13.49 -14.15
CA GLU A 121 -15.15 13.11 -12.82
C GLU A 121 -14.75 11.64 -12.73
N ASP A 122 -15.43 10.71 -13.42
CA ASP A 122 -15.05 9.30 -13.44
C ASP A 122 -13.66 9.12 -14.06
N ALA A 123 -13.39 9.82 -15.15
CA ALA A 123 -12.08 9.82 -15.78
C ALA A 123 -11.02 10.42 -14.84
N GLN A 124 -11.37 11.43 -14.04
CA GLN A 124 -10.47 11.99 -13.03
C GLN A 124 -10.18 10.97 -11.93
N VAL A 125 -11.21 10.39 -11.29
CA VAL A 125 -11.04 9.36 -10.24
C VAL A 125 -10.21 8.19 -10.76
N LEU A 126 -10.52 7.67 -11.95
CA LEU A 126 -9.77 6.57 -12.56
C LEU A 126 -8.30 6.94 -12.78
N ASN A 127 -8.02 8.11 -13.35
CA ASN A 127 -6.64 8.56 -13.59
C ASN A 127 -5.85 8.72 -12.28
N GLN A 128 -6.51 9.22 -11.22
CA GLN A 128 -5.92 9.36 -9.90
C GLN A 128 -5.64 7.99 -9.25
N ARG A 129 -6.58 7.05 -9.35
CA ARG A 129 -6.39 5.66 -8.89
C ARG A 129 -5.25 4.98 -9.63
N LEU A 130 -5.15 5.15 -10.94
CA LEU A 130 -4.05 4.63 -11.75
C LEU A 130 -2.70 5.25 -11.37
N ALA A 131 -2.65 6.55 -11.06
CA ALA A 131 -1.43 7.21 -10.58
C ALA A 131 -0.96 6.61 -9.25
N ALA A 132 -1.88 6.41 -8.30
CA ALA A 132 -1.56 5.78 -7.02
C ALA A 132 -1.15 4.30 -7.19
N ALA A 133 -1.85 3.54 -8.02
CA ALA A 133 -1.52 2.16 -8.31
C ALA A 133 -0.14 2.02 -8.95
N ARG A 134 0.19 2.90 -9.91
CA ARG A 134 1.52 2.93 -10.53
C ARG A 134 2.62 3.17 -9.51
N ARG A 135 2.39 3.99 -8.48
CA ARG A 135 3.37 4.24 -7.40
C ARG A 135 3.75 2.99 -6.65
N PHE A 136 2.75 2.16 -6.34
CA PHE A 136 2.98 0.87 -5.71
C PHE A 136 3.70 -0.08 -6.66
N THR A 137 3.10 -0.35 -7.82
CA THR A 137 3.58 -1.38 -8.76
C THR A 137 5.00 -1.09 -9.25
N SER A 138 5.32 0.17 -9.58
CA SER A 138 6.67 0.54 -10.01
C SER A 138 7.69 0.50 -8.87
N GLY A 139 7.27 0.73 -7.63
CA GLY A 139 8.14 0.65 -6.46
C GLY A 139 8.40 -0.79 -6.00
N ALA A 140 7.46 -1.70 -6.26
CA ALA A 140 7.62 -3.13 -6.01
C ALA A 140 8.69 -3.79 -6.92
N ALA A 141 9.13 -3.09 -7.98
CA ALA A 141 10.26 -3.51 -8.81
C ALA A 141 11.63 -3.34 -8.14
N ALA A 142 11.70 -2.64 -7.00
CA ALA A 142 12.96 -2.35 -6.34
C ALA A 142 13.61 -3.63 -5.79
N PRO A 143 14.94 -3.80 -5.90
CA PRO A 143 15.63 -4.94 -5.32
C PRO A 143 15.33 -5.09 -3.82
N GLY A 144 15.02 -6.30 -3.39
CA GLY A 144 14.71 -6.61 -1.99
C GLY A 144 13.25 -6.39 -1.58
N VAL A 145 12.36 -5.96 -2.49
CA VAL A 145 10.92 -5.97 -2.25
C VAL A 145 10.33 -7.32 -2.65
N ASP A 146 9.88 -8.11 -1.68
CA ASP A 146 9.07 -9.30 -1.94
C ASP A 146 7.61 -8.92 -2.18
N SER A 147 7.21 -8.87 -3.45
CA SER A 147 5.83 -8.48 -3.81
C SER A 147 4.74 -9.47 -3.40
N ALA A 148 5.10 -10.70 -2.98
CA ALA A 148 4.14 -11.70 -2.51
C ALA A 148 3.57 -11.41 -1.11
N HIS A 149 4.22 -10.52 -0.34
CA HIS A 149 3.85 -10.23 1.05
C HIS A 149 2.77 -9.16 1.24
N PHE A 150 2.30 -8.52 0.15
CA PHE A 150 1.35 -7.42 0.29
C PHE A 150 -0.09 -7.89 0.33
N ASP A 151 -0.80 -7.50 1.39
CA ASP A 151 -2.21 -7.76 1.57
C ASP A 151 -3.05 -7.06 0.48
N ALA A 152 -3.72 -7.87 -0.33
CA ALA A 152 -4.65 -7.44 -1.36
C ALA A 152 -5.72 -6.49 -0.84
N GLU A 153 -6.30 -6.80 0.32
CA GLU A 153 -7.41 -6.05 0.91
C GLU A 153 -6.93 -4.68 1.38
N ALA A 154 -5.74 -4.62 1.99
CA ALA A 154 -5.11 -3.35 2.37
C ALA A 154 -4.87 -2.45 1.14
N MET A 155 -4.41 -3.03 0.02
CA MET A 155 -4.20 -2.27 -1.22
C MET A 155 -5.49 -1.77 -1.84
N VAL A 156 -6.56 -2.58 -1.81
CA VAL A 156 -7.91 -2.17 -2.21
C VAL A 156 -8.38 -0.99 -1.37
N ALA A 157 -8.22 -1.07 -0.03
CA ALA A 157 -8.66 -0.02 0.87
C ALA A 157 -7.96 1.31 0.59
N VAL A 158 -6.66 1.29 0.27
CA VAL A 158 -5.91 2.50 -0.13
C VAL A 158 -6.49 3.10 -1.42
N LEU A 159 -6.77 2.31 -2.46
CA LEU A 159 -7.32 2.83 -3.71
C LEU A 159 -8.79 3.28 -3.57
N ALA A 160 -9.58 2.64 -2.71
CA ALA A 160 -10.96 3.05 -2.44
C ALA A 160 -11.03 4.47 -1.86
N GLY A 161 -10.01 4.91 -1.12
CA GLY A 161 -9.89 6.28 -0.59
C GLY A 161 -9.51 7.35 -1.62
N VAL A 162 -9.19 6.97 -2.86
CA VAL A 162 -8.83 7.93 -3.92
C VAL A 162 -10.09 8.41 -4.65
N ASP A 163 -10.27 9.73 -4.62
CA ASP A 163 -11.33 10.48 -5.29
C ASP A 163 -10.75 11.35 -6.45
N ALA A 164 -11.56 12.25 -7.02
CA ALA A 164 -11.11 13.12 -8.10
C ALA A 164 -10.05 14.15 -7.67
N LYS A 165 -9.89 14.39 -6.36
CA LYS A 165 -9.02 15.45 -5.83
C LYS A 165 -7.57 14.97 -5.77
N PRO A 166 -6.58 15.76 -6.24
CA PRO A 166 -5.17 15.40 -6.15
C PRO A 166 -4.65 15.07 -4.73
N ALA A 167 -5.27 15.63 -3.69
CA ALA A 167 -4.88 15.38 -2.30
C ALA A 167 -5.09 13.92 -1.88
N SER A 168 -6.18 13.27 -2.31
CA SER A 168 -6.45 11.86 -1.99
C SER A 168 -5.45 10.94 -2.68
N THR A 169 -5.06 11.27 -3.92
CA THR A 169 -4.00 10.56 -4.66
C THR A 169 -2.66 10.66 -3.96
N GLN A 170 -2.27 11.86 -3.49
CA GLN A 170 -1.03 12.06 -2.75
C GLN A 170 -1.02 11.27 -1.44
N GLN A 171 -2.15 11.18 -0.74
CA GLN A 171 -2.30 10.37 0.46
C GLN A 171 -2.11 8.88 0.14
N ALA A 172 -2.75 8.37 -0.91
CA ALA A 172 -2.59 6.99 -1.36
C ALA A 172 -1.14 6.68 -1.78
N CYS A 173 -0.47 7.60 -2.48
CA CYS A 173 0.92 7.44 -2.86
C CYS A 173 1.88 7.41 -1.66
N ARG A 174 1.59 8.17 -0.59
CA ARG A 174 2.33 8.08 0.69
C ARG A 174 2.08 6.73 1.37
N ALA A 175 0.83 6.27 1.40
CA ALA A 175 0.47 4.97 1.98
C ALA A 175 1.19 3.81 1.27
N PHE A 176 1.15 3.78 -0.06
CA PHE A 176 1.89 2.78 -0.83
C PHE A 176 3.41 2.89 -0.68
N GLY A 177 3.95 4.11 -0.58
CA GLY A 177 5.36 4.32 -0.27
C GLY A 177 5.75 3.71 1.09
N ALA A 178 4.90 3.86 2.10
CA ALA A 178 5.10 3.26 3.42
C ALA A 178 5.01 1.72 3.37
N MET A 179 4.03 1.16 2.67
CA MET A 179 3.92 -0.29 2.45
C MET A 179 5.21 -0.85 1.83
N LEU A 180 5.68 -0.25 0.74
CA LEU A 180 6.91 -0.68 0.07
C LEU A 180 8.14 -0.59 0.99
N ALA A 181 8.22 0.44 1.84
CA ALA A 181 9.30 0.58 2.81
C ALA A 181 9.30 -0.51 3.90
N THR A 182 8.13 -1.05 4.26
CA THR A 182 8.04 -2.15 5.24
C THR A 182 8.55 -3.49 4.71
N VAL A 183 8.51 -3.72 3.40
CA VAL A 183 8.98 -4.96 2.76
C VAL A 183 10.38 -4.81 2.17
N GLY A 184 10.69 -3.63 1.62
CA GLY A 184 11.92 -3.36 0.89
C GLY A 184 13.17 -3.21 1.73
N GLY A 185 13.11 -3.50 3.05
CA GLY A 185 14.26 -3.64 3.93
C GLY A 185 15.44 -2.74 3.56
N THR A 186 15.20 -1.46 3.24
CA THR A 186 16.30 -0.52 3.03
C THR A 186 16.67 -0.02 4.40
N GLN A 187 17.35 -0.97 5.00
CA GLN A 187 17.91 -1.06 6.29
C GLN A 187 19.02 0.01 6.36
N SER A 188 18.63 1.27 6.62
CA SER A 188 19.61 2.34 6.84
C SER A 188 20.40 2.00 8.09
N SER A 189 21.70 1.70 7.95
CA SER A 189 22.69 1.76 9.04
C SER A 189 22.95 3.22 9.47
N GLY A 190 21.88 3.99 9.60
CA GLY A 190 21.89 5.40 9.95
C GLY A 190 21.72 5.57 11.45
N THR A 191 22.45 6.55 11.99
CA THR A 191 22.19 7.03 13.35
C THR A 191 20.88 7.82 13.33
N VAL A 192 19.89 7.40 14.13
CA VAL A 192 18.67 8.19 14.38
C VAL A 192 18.95 9.13 15.53
N LEU A 193 18.94 10.46 15.29
CA LEU A 193 19.05 11.46 16.35
C LEU A 193 17.67 12.09 16.63
N ALA A 194 17.10 11.78 17.77
CA ALA A 194 15.86 12.34 18.29
C ALA A 194 16.15 13.29 19.45
N ALA A 195 16.37 14.57 19.16
CA ALA A 195 16.63 15.59 20.18
C ALA A 195 15.37 16.43 20.45
N HIS A 196 15.06 16.66 21.73
CA HIS A 196 14.00 17.55 22.22
C HIS A 196 12.62 17.33 21.58
N SER A 197 12.30 16.09 21.24
CA SER A 197 11.11 15.72 20.47
C SER A 197 10.08 15.03 21.35
N THR A 198 8.79 15.11 21.01
CA THR A 198 7.74 14.36 21.71
C THR A 198 7.15 13.31 20.77
N PHE A 199 7.15 12.05 21.21
CA PHE A 199 6.58 10.91 20.52
C PHE A 199 5.42 10.35 21.35
N ALA A 200 4.20 10.72 20.97
CA ALA A 200 3.00 10.37 21.73
C ALA A 200 1.95 9.63 20.90
N GLY A 201 1.38 8.56 21.46
CA GLY A 201 0.21 7.88 20.88
C GLY A 201 0.49 7.00 19.66
N ASN A 202 1.75 6.69 19.36
CA ASN A 202 2.09 5.93 18.15
C ASN A 202 1.84 4.43 18.34
N THR A 203 1.27 3.76 17.34
CA THR A 203 0.97 2.32 17.38
C THR A 203 1.62 1.60 16.21
N ALA A 204 2.36 0.53 16.46
CA ALA A 204 2.98 -0.33 15.44
C ALA A 204 2.52 -1.79 15.59
N GLY A 205 2.32 -2.48 14.47
CA GLY A 205 1.90 -3.89 14.45
C GLY A 205 3.01 -4.91 14.71
N THR A 206 4.28 -4.48 14.73
CA THR A 206 5.43 -5.37 14.94
C THR A 206 6.39 -4.74 15.95
N ASN A 207 7.36 -3.95 15.47
CA ASN A 207 8.44 -3.40 16.29
C ASN A 207 8.25 -1.90 16.55
N GLY A 208 8.41 -1.47 17.80
CA GLY A 208 8.65 -0.08 18.20
C GLY A 208 7.55 0.89 17.78
N GLY A 209 6.68 1.26 18.72
CA GLY A 209 5.54 2.14 18.47
C GLY A 209 5.93 3.49 17.89
N ALA A 210 7.08 4.05 18.28
CA ALA A 210 7.61 5.31 17.74
C ALA A 210 8.87 5.13 16.88
N ILE A 211 9.81 4.27 17.27
CA ILE A 211 11.08 4.06 16.55
C ILE A 211 11.42 2.57 16.52
N ALA A 212 11.79 2.03 15.37
CA ALA A 212 12.32 0.67 15.25
C ALA A 212 13.72 0.70 14.60
N ALA A 213 14.74 0.30 15.35
CA ALA A 213 16.10 0.15 14.89
C ALA A 213 16.41 -1.33 14.63
N ALA A 214 15.95 -1.81 13.47
CA ALA A 214 16.07 -3.20 13.07
C ALA A 214 17.46 -3.58 12.49
N GLN A 215 18.42 -2.64 12.40
CA GLN A 215 19.74 -2.89 11.79
C GLN A 215 20.82 -3.33 12.74
N PRO A 216 21.63 -4.32 12.34
CA PRO A 216 22.92 -4.54 12.97
C PRO A 216 23.77 -3.27 12.85
N GLY A 217 24.14 -2.67 13.99
CA GLY A 217 24.92 -1.44 14.05
C GLY A 217 24.10 -0.15 13.96
N ALA A 218 22.76 -0.19 13.95
CA ALA A 218 21.97 1.03 14.09
C ALA A 218 22.22 1.69 15.45
N ALA A 219 22.24 3.03 15.48
CA ALA A 219 22.37 3.79 16.70
C ALA A 219 21.20 4.76 16.83
N VAL A 220 20.45 4.70 17.92
CA VAL A 220 19.42 5.68 18.27
C VAL A 220 19.95 6.57 19.37
N THR A 221 19.96 7.88 19.17
CA THR A 221 20.28 8.85 20.23
C THR A 221 19.05 9.67 20.55
N ALA A 222 18.50 9.51 21.75
CA ALA A 222 17.38 10.30 22.27
C ALA A 222 17.88 11.30 23.33
N ALA A 223 17.83 12.59 23.04
CA ALA A 223 18.33 13.64 23.93
C ALA A 223 17.24 14.65 24.27
N GLY A 224 16.76 14.68 25.51
CA GLY A 224 15.73 15.63 25.93
C GLY A 224 14.33 15.36 25.34
N SER A 225 14.07 14.13 24.88
CA SER A 225 12.83 13.75 24.20
C SER A 225 11.81 13.09 25.13
N VAL A 226 10.52 13.20 24.82
CA VAL A 226 9.41 12.62 25.59
C VAL A 226 8.78 11.49 24.77
N PHE A 227 8.57 10.33 25.39
CA PHE A 227 7.87 9.20 24.79
C PHE A 227 6.70 8.78 25.68
N SER A 228 5.48 8.87 25.18
CA SER A 228 4.27 8.61 25.97
C SER A 228 3.21 7.84 25.17
N ALA A 229 2.58 6.83 25.76
CA ALA A 229 1.46 6.11 25.13
C ALA A 229 1.79 5.52 23.74
N ASN A 230 3.02 5.04 23.54
CA ASN A 230 3.39 4.34 22.31
C ASN A 230 3.22 2.82 22.52
N VAL A 231 2.66 2.14 21.53
CA VAL A 231 2.25 0.72 21.59
C VAL A 231 2.86 -0.04 20.41
N ALA A 232 3.43 -1.21 20.68
CA ALA A 232 3.82 -2.17 19.66
C ALA A 232 3.73 -3.59 20.21
N ASN A 233 3.64 -4.58 19.31
CA ASN A 233 3.70 -5.99 19.69
C ASN A 233 5.05 -6.36 20.30
N ASP A 234 6.13 -5.76 19.80
CA ASP A 234 7.51 -5.88 20.30
C ASP A 234 8.11 -4.47 20.53
N GLY A 235 8.67 -4.23 21.73
CA GLY A 235 9.53 -3.07 22.00
C GLY A 235 8.84 -1.74 22.35
N GLY A 236 7.55 -1.72 22.69
CA GLY A 236 6.88 -0.53 23.27
C GLY A 236 7.03 0.73 22.43
N ALA A 237 7.80 1.73 22.87
CA ALA A 237 8.09 2.96 22.12
C ALA A 237 9.28 2.85 21.16
N VAL A 238 10.33 2.11 21.56
CA VAL A 238 11.57 1.95 20.76
C VAL A 238 11.99 0.48 20.74
N ALA A 239 12.02 -0.13 19.57
CA ALA A 239 12.54 -1.47 19.37
C ALA A 239 13.96 -1.44 18.80
N LEU A 240 14.85 -2.32 19.28
CA LEU A 240 16.24 -2.46 18.84
C LEU A 240 16.50 -3.93 18.51
N ASN A 241 17.31 -4.22 17.49
CA ASN A 241 17.83 -5.57 17.25
C ASN A 241 19.10 -5.85 18.07
N ASP A 242 19.59 -7.10 18.05
CA ASP A 242 20.72 -7.62 18.85
C ASP A 242 22.08 -6.93 18.64
N ARG A 243 22.19 -5.99 17.68
CA ARG A 243 23.41 -5.22 17.41
C ARG A 243 23.14 -3.73 17.24
N ALA A 244 21.94 -3.26 17.58
CA ALA A 244 21.60 -1.85 17.62
C ALA A 244 21.86 -1.28 19.03
N SER A 245 22.09 0.04 19.11
CA SER A 245 22.34 0.73 20.37
C SER A 245 21.35 1.87 20.58
N LEU A 246 20.97 2.11 21.83
CA LEU A 246 20.18 3.27 22.24
C LEU A 246 20.99 4.08 23.26
N THR A 247 21.18 5.36 22.95
CA THR A 247 21.79 6.34 23.84
C THR A 247 20.73 7.35 24.28
N ALA A 248 20.29 7.28 25.54
CA ALA A 248 19.45 8.31 26.15
C ALA A 248 20.33 9.35 26.86
N ARG A 249 20.24 10.63 26.47
CA ARG A 249 20.93 11.75 27.14
C ARG A 249 19.97 12.53 28.05
N SER A 250 20.51 13.38 28.93
CA SER A 250 19.78 14.10 29.99
C SER A 250 18.44 14.71 29.53
N ARG A 251 17.41 14.60 30.38
CA ARG A 251 16.02 15.09 30.19
C ARG A 251 15.10 14.27 29.25
N THR A 252 15.50 13.06 28.85
CA THR A 252 14.59 12.14 28.14
C THR A 252 13.62 11.47 29.13
N SER A 253 12.33 11.39 28.81
CA SER A 253 11.28 10.80 29.69
C SER A 253 10.38 9.79 28.97
N TRP A 254 9.90 8.78 29.71
CA TRP A 254 9.12 7.63 29.20
C TRP A 254 7.91 7.37 30.10
N THR A 255 6.71 7.26 29.56
CA THR A 255 5.46 7.17 30.37
C THR A 255 4.68 5.86 30.26
N THR A 256 5.12 4.88 29.45
CA THR A 256 4.46 3.56 29.33
C THR A 256 5.47 2.44 28.99
N MET A 257 5.50 1.36 29.78
CA MET A 257 6.09 0.06 29.43
C MET A 257 5.13 -1.07 29.83
N PRO A 258 5.11 -2.19 29.07
CA PRO A 258 5.62 -3.42 29.65
C PRO A 258 6.55 -4.24 28.73
N ALA A 259 7.42 -5.02 29.39
CA ALA A 259 8.29 -6.12 28.96
C ALA A 259 9.21 -5.92 27.74
N ALA A 260 10.50 -5.75 28.04
CA ALA A 260 11.55 -6.21 27.15
C ALA A 260 11.49 -7.74 27.05
N SER A 261 10.79 -8.28 26.06
CA SER A 261 10.88 -9.69 25.68
C SER A 261 11.72 -9.84 24.43
N THR A 262 13.01 -10.09 24.66
CA THR A 262 13.92 -10.89 23.83
C THR A 262 13.94 -10.61 22.32
N TRP A 263 14.43 -9.43 21.96
CA TRP A 263 15.66 -9.33 21.17
C TRP A 263 16.76 -8.86 22.15
N GLY A 264 17.91 -9.53 22.16
CA GLY A 264 18.78 -9.70 23.32
C GLY A 264 19.50 -8.44 23.85
N VAL A 265 19.21 -8.12 25.13
CA VAL A 265 20.00 -7.42 26.20
C VAL A 265 20.62 -6.04 25.84
N ALA A 266 20.52 -4.96 26.62
CA ALA A 266 20.37 -4.76 28.05
C ALA A 266 19.65 -3.42 28.34
N ALA A 267 18.80 -3.38 29.37
CA ALA A 267 18.66 -2.14 30.12
C ALA A 267 20.06 -1.72 30.60
N PRO A 268 20.46 -0.44 30.58
CA PRO A 268 21.67 -0.03 31.26
C PRO A 268 21.52 -0.40 32.73
N SER A 269 22.23 -1.46 33.13
CA SER A 269 22.50 -1.71 34.52
C SER A 269 23.29 -0.51 35.03
N SER A 270 22.81 0.06 36.13
CA SER A 270 23.43 1.13 36.90
C SER A 270 23.63 2.48 36.20
N ALA A 271 23.01 3.48 36.80
CA ALA A 271 23.56 4.83 36.86
C ALA A 271 25.06 4.75 37.16
N THR A 272 25.91 5.12 36.20
CA THR A 272 27.27 5.56 36.53
C THR A 272 27.14 6.99 37.02
N THR A 273 27.18 7.11 38.34
CA THR A 273 27.36 8.30 39.14
C THR A 273 28.19 9.37 38.43
N ALA A 274 27.68 10.60 38.46
CA ALA A 274 28.45 11.80 38.23
C ALA A 274 29.77 11.74 39.02
N ARG A 275 30.91 11.76 38.33
CA ARG A 275 32.17 12.17 38.97
C ARG A 275 32.36 13.65 38.66
N SER A 276 32.19 14.46 39.71
CA SER A 276 32.73 15.81 39.79
C SER A 276 34.24 15.77 39.55
N ILE A 277 34.72 16.51 38.55
CA ILE A 277 35.77 17.54 38.64
C ILE A 277 35.40 18.63 37.64
#